data_AF-A0A6H1MNS0-F1
#
_entry.id   AF-A0A6H1MNS0-F1
#
_cell.length_a   1.000
_cell.length_b   1.000
_cell.length_c   1.000
_cell.angle_alpha   90.00
_cell.angle_beta   90.00
_cell.angle_gamma   90.00
#
_symmetry.space_group_name_H-M   'P 1'
#
loop_
_entity.id
_entity.type
_entity.pdbx_description
1 polymer ?
#
loop_
_entity_poly.entity_id
_entity_poly.type
_entity_poly.pdbx_seq_one_letter_code
_entity_poly.pdbx_strand_id
1 'polypeptide(L)'
;MIIGTAGADVIDGLGGDDLFCGPGGEDRLVGGPGADSVDGEDGDDTLIGDNFGATGGVTAATGQDLLFGRAGNDSLVGDNSAQQGAAVGASADHLFGGPGDDSMVGDSRGDTASGGANDRLEGGDGNDSLIGDALGFFGASGAGDDVLLEGPGEFGDATG
;
A
#
# COMPACT_ATOMS: atom_id res chain seq x y z
N MET A 1 -6.65 -13.82 11.10
CA MET A 1 -5.88 -14.63 10.13
C MET A 1 -6.82 -15.15 9.06
N ILE A 2 -6.69 -14.57 7.87
CA ILE A 2 -7.38 -14.93 6.65
C ILE A 2 -6.32 -15.45 5.68
N ILE A 3 -6.61 -16.54 4.97
CA ILE A 3 -5.69 -17.14 3.99
C ILE A 3 -6.46 -17.33 2.69
N GLY A 4 -5.92 -16.82 1.60
CA GLY A 4 -6.40 -17.05 0.24
C GLY A 4 -6.15 -18.47 -0.27
N THR A 5 -6.08 -18.57 -1.58
CA THR A 5 -5.84 -19.78 -2.37
C THR A 5 -4.61 -19.56 -3.25
N ALA A 6 -4.22 -20.57 -4.03
CA ALA A 6 -3.06 -20.50 -4.91
C ALA A 6 -3.30 -19.76 -6.24
N GLY A 7 -4.30 -18.90 -6.30
CA GLY A 7 -4.58 -18.11 -7.49
C GLY A 7 -5.39 -16.89 -7.11
N ALA A 8 -5.58 -15.99 -8.09
CA ALA A 8 -6.14 -14.66 -7.87
C ALA A 8 -7.36 -14.60 -6.93
N ASP A 9 -7.14 -14.00 -5.78
CA ASP A 9 -8.11 -13.78 -4.73
C ASP A 9 -8.45 -12.30 -4.56
N VAL A 10 -9.63 -12.05 -4.00
CA VAL A 10 -10.04 -10.72 -3.55
C VAL A 10 -10.47 -10.82 -2.10
N ILE A 11 -9.70 -10.20 -1.21
CA ILE A 11 -9.86 -10.31 0.23
C ILE A 11 -10.04 -8.89 0.81
N ASP A 12 -10.97 -8.77 1.76
CA ASP A 12 -11.28 -7.54 2.49
C ASP A 12 -11.42 -7.90 3.98
N GLY A 13 -10.52 -7.39 4.83
CA GLY A 13 -10.53 -7.60 6.28
C GLY A 13 -11.67 -6.90 7.00
N LEU A 14 -12.26 -5.90 6.34
CA LEU A 14 -13.29 -5.02 6.85
C LEU A 14 -12.81 -4.08 7.94
N GLY A 15 -12.37 -4.55 9.10
CA GLY A 15 -11.88 -3.66 10.14
C GLY A 15 -11.64 -4.37 11.46
N GLY A 16 -10.81 -3.73 12.29
CA GLY A 16 -10.07 -4.43 13.33
C GLY A 16 -8.64 -4.71 12.85
N ASP A 17 -7.82 -5.28 13.73
CA ASP A 17 -6.42 -5.61 13.41
C ASP A 17 -6.37 -7.03 12.82
N ASP A 18 -6.12 -7.14 11.53
CA ASP A 18 -6.16 -8.35 10.75
C ASP A 18 -4.77 -8.87 10.33
N LEU A 19 -4.76 -10.14 9.91
CA LEU A 19 -3.57 -10.83 9.41
C LEU A 19 -3.97 -11.59 8.16
N PHE A 20 -3.32 -11.30 7.03
CA PHE A 20 -3.61 -11.89 5.72
C PHE A 20 -2.41 -12.65 5.16
N CYS A 21 -2.71 -13.57 4.25
CA CYS A 21 -1.76 -14.20 3.37
C CYS A 21 -2.50 -14.57 2.08
N GLY A 22 -2.09 -14.02 0.95
CA GLY A 22 -2.55 -14.37 -0.40
C GLY A 22 -1.51 -15.28 -1.06
N PRO A 23 -1.58 -16.61 -0.93
CA PRO A 23 -0.44 -17.43 -1.29
C PRO A 23 -0.38 -17.70 -2.79
N GLY A 24 0.40 -16.97 -3.58
CA GLY A 24 0.54 -17.29 -5.01
C GLY A 24 -0.62 -16.74 -5.82
N GLY A 25 -0.42 -15.87 -6.81
CA GLY A 25 -1.55 -15.36 -7.59
C GLY A 25 -1.33 -13.98 -8.16
N GLU A 26 -2.45 -13.32 -8.47
CA GLU A 26 -2.50 -11.87 -8.66
C GLU A 26 -3.65 -11.42 -7.75
N ASP A 27 -3.31 -11.14 -6.50
CA ASP A 27 -4.27 -10.97 -5.42
C ASP A 27 -4.59 -9.50 -5.18
N ARG A 28 -5.82 -9.23 -4.72
CA ARG A 28 -6.20 -7.92 -4.22
C ARG A 28 -6.58 -8.04 -2.76
N LEU A 29 -5.70 -7.55 -1.89
CA LEU A 29 -5.82 -7.64 -0.44
C LEU A 29 -6.07 -6.24 0.13
N VAL A 30 -7.15 -6.10 0.91
CA VAL A 30 -7.55 -4.85 1.58
C VAL A 30 -7.71 -5.15 3.06
N GLY A 31 -6.98 -4.44 3.94
CA GLY A 31 -7.08 -4.66 5.38
C GLY A 31 -8.36 -4.06 5.99
N GLY A 32 -8.66 -2.82 5.62
CA GLY A 32 -9.75 -2.05 6.22
C GLY A 32 -9.26 -1.26 7.44
N PRO A 33 -10.12 -0.53 8.18
CA PRO A 33 -9.63 0.26 9.32
C PRO A 33 -9.05 -0.61 10.43
N GLY A 34 -7.80 -0.39 10.78
CA GLY A 34 -7.12 -1.13 11.84
C GLY A 34 -5.62 -1.15 11.63
N ALA A 35 -4.87 -1.77 12.54
CA ALA A 35 -3.44 -2.03 12.29
C ALA A 35 -3.29 -3.43 11.73
N ASP A 36 -3.09 -3.52 10.42
CA ASP A 36 -3.16 -4.75 9.65
C ASP A 36 -1.79 -5.28 9.25
N SER A 37 -1.71 -6.59 9.04
CA SER A 37 -0.53 -7.23 8.44
C SER A 37 -0.93 -8.04 7.22
N VAL A 38 -0.48 -7.60 6.05
CA VAL A 38 -0.86 -8.13 4.74
C VAL A 38 0.38 -8.72 4.05
N ASP A 39 0.31 -9.98 3.62
CA ASP A 39 1.40 -10.67 2.89
C ASP A 39 0.87 -11.21 1.55
N GLY A 40 1.42 -10.73 0.43
CA GLY A 40 1.07 -11.11 -0.95
C GLY A 40 1.79 -12.36 -1.47
N GLU A 41 2.91 -12.76 -0.85
CA GLU A 41 3.69 -13.93 -1.29
C GLU A 41 4.05 -13.89 -2.80
N ASP A 42 4.00 -15.01 -3.52
CA ASP A 42 4.39 -15.00 -4.94
C ASP A 42 3.26 -14.40 -5.81
N GLY A 43 3.52 -13.37 -6.60
CA GLY A 43 2.46 -12.79 -7.43
C GLY A 43 2.72 -11.34 -7.81
N ASP A 44 1.96 -10.86 -8.80
CA ASP A 44 1.85 -9.41 -9.04
C ASP A 44 0.60 -8.93 -8.29
N ASP A 45 0.77 -8.46 -7.05
CA ASP A 45 -0.34 -8.25 -6.12
C ASP A 45 -0.69 -6.77 -5.92
N THR A 46 -1.90 -6.52 -5.39
CA THR A 46 -2.34 -5.21 -4.94
C THR A 46 -2.71 -5.25 -3.47
N LEU A 47 -1.92 -4.59 -2.64
CA LEU A 47 -2.09 -4.51 -1.20
C LEU A 47 -2.50 -3.09 -0.80
N ILE A 48 -3.58 -2.98 -0.03
CA ILE A 48 -4.08 -1.73 0.52
C ILE A 48 -4.25 -1.99 2.02
N GLY A 49 -3.53 -1.24 2.87
CA GLY A 49 -3.62 -1.45 4.32
C GLY A 49 -5.02 -1.11 4.81
N ASP A 50 -5.52 0.07 4.48
CA ASP A 50 -6.86 0.47 4.91
C ASP A 50 -7.96 0.27 3.84
N ASN A 51 -8.67 1.34 3.45
CA ASN A 51 -9.94 1.22 2.76
C ASN A 51 -9.81 1.47 1.26
N PHE A 52 -10.53 0.67 0.47
CA PHE A 52 -10.64 0.86 -0.97
C PHE A 52 -12.00 1.39 -1.41
N GLY A 53 -11.99 2.48 -2.19
CA GLY A 53 -13.19 3.08 -2.78
C GLY A 53 -13.12 3.21 -4.30
N ALA A 54 -14.05 2.58 -5.02
CA ALA A 54 -14.10 2.72 -6.48
C ALA A 54 -14.59 4.10 -6.93
N THR A 55 -15.48 4.75 -6.14
CA THR A 55 -16.06 6.06 -6.45
C THR A 55 -16.44 6.82 -5.18
N GLY A 56 -16.52 8.15 -5.25
CA GLY A 56 -17.07 8.99 -4.17
C GLY A 56 -16.06 9.39 -3.09
N GLY A 57 -14.82 8.93 -3.21
CA GLY A 57 -13.77 9.14 -2.21
C GLY A 57 -13.86 8.26 -0.98
N VAL A 58 -12.78 8.23 -0.19
CA VAL A 58 -12.57 7.43 1.01
C VAL A 58 -12.05 8.35 2.11
N THR A 59 -12.78 8.41 3.23
CA THR A 59 -12.48 9.26 4.40
C THR A 59 -12.68 8.47 5.69
N ALA A 60 -12.20 7.22 5.66
CA ALA A 60 -12.33 6.30 6.78
C ALA A 60 -11.17 6.48 7.76
N ALA A 61 -11.31 5.88 8.94
CA ALA A 61 -10.19 5.80 9.88
C ALA A 61 -9.09 4.94 9.26
N THR A 62 -7.86 5.29 9.62
CA THR A 62 -6.65 4.58 9.20
C THR A 62 -5.96 3.91 10.39
N GLY A 63 -5.04 2.98 10.13
CA GLY A 63 -4.17 2.40 11.14
C GLY A 63 -2.77 2.07 10.63
N GLN A 64 -1.90 1.62 11.54
CA GLN A 64 -0.48 1.41 11.23
C GLN A 64 -0.29 0.02 10.63
N ASP A 65 0.00 0.00 9.34
CA ASP A 65 -0.06 -1.22 8.57
C ASP A 65 1.33 -1.77 8.22
N LEU A 66 1.37 -3.08 8.00
CA LEU A 66 2.54 -3.83 7.60
C LEU A 66 2.24 -4.63 6.34
N LEU A 67 2.75 -4.15 5.21
CA LEU A 67 2.49 -4.72 3.89
C LEU A 67 3.76 -5.38 3.32
N PHE A 68 3.63 -6.62 2.88
CA PHE A 68 4.69 -7.36 2.18
C PHE A 68 4.19 -7.78 0.80
N GLY A 69 4.73 -7.19 -0.27
CA GLY A 69 4.49 -7.62 -1.65
C GLY A 69 5.10 -9.01 -1.91
N ARG A 70 6.37 -9.15 -1.52
CA ARG A 70 7.23 -10.32 -1.73
C ARG A 70 7.69 -10.42 -3.18
N ALA A 71 7.30 -11.44 -3.92
CA ALA A 71 7.95 -11.78 -5.18
C ALA A 71 7.02 -11.52 -6.35
N GLY A 72 7.35 -10.53 -7.17
CA GLY A 72 6.58 -10.09 -8.33
C GLY A 72 6.48 -8.57 -8.33
N ASN A 73 5.72 -8.00 -9.27
CA ASN A 73 5.62 -6.55 -9.42
C ASN A 73 4.36 -6.06 -8.71
N ASP A 74 4.54 -5.55 -7.50
CA ASP A 74 3.45 -5.29 -6.57
C ASP A 74 3.04 -3.82 -6.54
N SER A 75 1.79 -3.59 -6.13
CA SER A 75 1.24 -2.26 -5.85
C SER A 75 0.81 -2.17 -4.39
N LEU A 76 1.55 -1.41 -3.60
CA LEU A 76 1.28 -1.22 -2.16
C LEU A 76 0.79 0.21 -1.89
N VAL A 77 -0.26 0.35 -1.08
CA VAL A 77 -0.74 1.61 -0.51
C VAL A 77 -0.95 1.39 0.98
N GLY A 78 -0.28 2.16 1.84
CA GLY A 78 -0.41 1.99 3.29
C GLY A 78 -1.82 2.30 3.75
N ASP A 79 -2.31 3.51 3.51
CA ASP A 79 -3.66 3.89 3.95
C ASP A 79 -4.76 3.72 2.87
N ASN A 80 -5.64 4.71 2.78
CA ASN A 80 -6.84 4.72 1.98
C ASN A 80 -6.55 4.90 0.49
N SER A 81 -7.22 4.12 -0.35
CA SER A 81 -7.07 4.14 -1.80
C SER A 81 -8.41 4.38 -2.49
N ALA A 82 -8.47 5.40 -3.33
CA ALA A 82 -9.64 5.73 -4.15
C ALA A 82 -9.30 5.68 -5.63
N GLN A 83 -10.07 4.93 -6.44
CA GLN A 83 -9.94 4.98 -7.90
C GLN A 83 -10.44 6.30 -8.48
N GLN A 84 -11.47 6.89 -7.85
CA GLN A 84 -12.05 8.18 -8.19
C GLN A 84 -12.48 8.92 -6.93
N GLY A 85 -12.23 10.22 -6.90
CA GLY A 85 -12.51 11.09 -5.76
C GLY A 85 -11.35 11.17 -4.76
N ALA A 86 -11.65 11.73 -3.59
CA ALA A 86 -10.63 12.03 -2.60
C ALA A 86 -10.26 10.80 -1.76
N ALA A 87 -8.98 10.60 -1.45
CA ALA A 87 -8.55 9.68 -0.40
C ALA A 87 -7.94 10.48 0.76
N VAL A 88 -8.40 10.23 1.98
CA VAL A 88 -7.98 10.98 3.17
C VAL A 88 -7.67 10.00 4.28
N GLY A 89 -6.50 10.14 4.89
CA GLY A 89 -6.01 9.22 5.89
C GLY A 89 -4.48 9.24 5.91
N ALA A 90 -3.91 9.02 7.08
CA ALA A 90 -2.48 8.99 7.31
C ALA A 90 -2.18 8.17 8.55
N SER A 91 -1.31 7.17 8.42
CA SER A 91 -0.76 6.38 9.51
C SER A 91 0.69 6.03 9.20
N ALA A 92 1.47 5.75 10.25
CA ALA A 92 2.87 5.40 10.06
C ALA A 92 2.98 3.92 9.65
N ASP A 93 3.24 3.69 8.37
CA ASP A 93 3.14 2.39 7.73
C ASP A 93 4.51 1.85 7.31
N HIS A 94 4.59 0.52 7.25
CA HIS A 94 5.77 -0.20 6.80
C HIS A 94 5.43 -1.04 5.58
N LEU A 95 5.97 -0.64 4.43
CA LEU A 95 5.76 -1.31 3.16
C LEU A 95 7.07 -1.94 2.69
N PHE A 96 6.99 -3.18 2.23
CA PHE A 96 8.11 -3.94 1.67
C PHE A 96 7.69 -4.50 0.31
N GLY A 97 8.32 -4.05 -0.77
CA GLY A 97 8.11 -4.56 -2.13
C GLY A 97 8.65 -5.97 -2.25
N GLY A 98 9.97 -6.12 -2.24
CA GLY A 98 10.69 -7.38 -2.36
C GLY A 98 11.38 -7.46 -3.72
N PRO A 99 11.53 -8.66 -4.32
CA PRO A 99 12.00 -8.76 -5.70
C PRO A 99 10.90 -8.46 -6.72
N GLY A 100 11.14 -7.49 -7.60
CA GLY A 100 10.22 -7.07 -8.66
C GLY A 100 10.31 -5.57 -8.92
N ASP A 101 9.62 -5.08 -9.95
CA ASP A 101 9.49 -3.64 -10.18
C ASP A 101 8.23 -3.13 -9.44
N ASP A 102 8.38 -2.63 -8.21
CA ASP A 102 7.26 -2.34 -7.31
C ASP A 102 6.79 -0.87 -7.34
N SER A 103 5.52 -0.63 -7.01
CA SER A 103 4.96 0.71 -6.82
C SER A 103 4.38 0.86 -5.41
N MET A 104 4.87 1.83 -4.66
CA MET A 104 4.56 1.98 -3.23
C MET A 104 4.17 3.41 -2.92
N VAL A 105 3.06 3.58 -2.19
CA VAL A 105 2.60 4.86 -1.62
C VAL A 105 2.43 4.65 -0.11
N GLY A 106 3.12 5.43 0.71
CA GLY A 106 3.03 5.31 2.17
C GLY A 106 1.64 5.67 2.66
N ASP A 107 1.19 6.91 2.42
CA ASP A 107 -0.16 7.30 2.83
C ASP A 107 -1.26 7.01 1.75
N SER A 108 -2.30 7.84 1.74
CA SER A 108 -3.49 7.74 0.88
C SER A 108 -3.23 8.00 -0.61
N ARG A 109 -3.97 7.33 -1.49
CA ARG A 109 -3.93 7.48 -2.95
C ARG A 109 -5.29 7.81 -3.57
N GLY A 110 -5.40 8.84 -4.43
CA GLY A 110 -6.66 9.19 -5.10
C GLY A 110 -6.59 10.25 -6.22
N ASP A 111 -7.74 10.79 -6.62
CA ASP A 111 -7.79 11.97 -7.52
C ASP A 111 -7.26 13.20 -6.80
N THR A 112 -7.67 13.37 -5.55
CA THR A 112 -7.03 14.27 -4.59
C THR A 112 -6.71 13.45 -3.36
N ALA A 113 -5.47 13.50 -2.88
CA ALA A 113 -5.10 12.74 -1.70
C ALA A 113 -4.65 13.66 -0.58
N SER A 114 -4.93 13.29 0.66
CA SER A 114 -4.36 13.99 1.80
C SER A 114 -4.04 13.05 2.94
N GLY A 115 -2.86 13.23 3.49
CA GLY A 115 -2.23 12.36 4.45
C GLY A 115 -0.74 12.69 4.50
N GLY A 116 -0.07 12.30 5.57
CA GLY A 116 1.29 12.76 5.86
C GLY A 116 1.68 12.23 7.23
N ALA A 117 2.03 10.95 7.27
CA ALA A 117 2.63 10.28 8.40
C ALA A 117 4.08 9.92 8.08
N ASN A 118 4.80 9.31 9.03
CA ASN A 118 6.20 8.97 8.81
C ASN A 118 6.29 7.51 8.42
N ASP A 119 6.52 7.27 7.13
CA ASP A 119 6.47 5.93 6.57
C ASP A 119 7.84 5.33 6.34
N ARG A 120 7.86 4.01 6.26
CA ARG A 120 9.03 3.25 5.86
C ARG A 120 8.70 2.40 4.64
N LEU A 121 9.29 2.76 3.52
CA LEU A 121 9.16 2.01 2.26
C LEU A 121 10.51 1.39 1.92
N GLU A 122 10.51 0.09 1.67
CA GLU A 122 11.66 -0.67 1.18
C GLU A 122 11.24 -1.37 -0.11
N GLY A 123 11.71 -0.87 -1.25
CA GLY A 123 11.43 -1.39 -2.58
C GLY A 123 12.02 -2.78 -2.73
N GLY A 124 13.33 -2.89 -2.96
CA GLY A 124 14.04 -4.16 -2.85
C GLY A 124 14.92 -4.40 -4.06
N ASP A 125 14.74 -5.54 -4.73
CA ASP A 125 15.47 -5.84 -5.96
C ASP A 125 14.56 -5.52 -7.16
N GLY A 126 14.81 -4.42 -7.88
CA GLY A 126 14.09 -4.07 -9.10
C GLY A 126 13.80 -2.58 -9.20
N ASN A 127 13.19 -2.14 -10.30
CA ASN A 127 13.02 -0.72 -10.60
C ASN A 127 11.78 -0.19 -9.90
N ASP A 128 11.95 0.19 -8.64
CA ASP A 128 10.85 0.59 -7.77
C ASP A 128 10.43 2.06 -7.96
N SER A 129 9.21 2.37 -7.56
CA SER A 129 8.67 3.72 -7.46
C SER A 129 8.11 3.93 -6.07
N LEU A 130 8.80 4.73 -5.25
CA LEU A 130 8.45 4.94 -3.84
C LEU A 130 7.96 6.37 -3.61
N ILE A 131 6.75 6.50 -3.08
CA ILE A 131 6.18 7.77 -2.64
C ILE A 131 5.86 7.65 -1.16
N GLY A 132 6.54 8.42 -0.31
CA GLY A 132 6.30 8.39 1.13
C GLY A 132 4.91 8.93 1.48
N ASP A 133 4.66 10.18 1.09
CA ASP A 133 3.40 10.84 1.34
C ASP A 133 2.23 10.38 0.45
N ALA A 134 1.07 11.03 0.65
CA ALA A 134 -0.11 10.86 -0.17
C ALA A 134 0.11 11.14 -1.68
N LEU A 135 -0.53 10.34 -2.55
CA LEU A 135 -0.46 10.48 -4.02
C LEU A 135 -1.80 10.89 -4.63
N GLY A 136 -1.83 12.06 -5.29
CA GLY A 136 -3.03 12.61 -5.92
C GLY A 136 -2.85 13.02 -7.39
N PHE A 137 -3.79 12.67 -8.27
CA PHE A 137 -3.73 13.08 -9.69
C PHE A 137 -3.95 14.58 -9.92
N PHE A 138 -4.92 15.19 -9.23
CA PHE A 138 -5.20 16.63 -9.25
C PHE A 138 -4.50 17.39 -8.12
N GLY A 139 -4.04 16.69 -7.09
CA GLY A 139 -3.24 17.26 -6.01
C GLY A 139 -3.14 16.35 -4.79
N ALA A 140 -1.98 16.40 -4.14
CA ALA A 140 -1.72 15.77 -2.86
C ALA A 140 -1.37 16.83 -1.80
N SER A 141 -1.60 16.53 -0.53
CA SER A 141 -1.22 17.41 0.57
C SER A 141 -1.02 16.66 1.88
N GLY A 142 -0.18 17.22 2.75
CA GLY A 142 0.33 16.54 3.93
C GLY A 142 1.81 16.27 3.73
N ALA A 143 2.50 15.96 4.81
CA ALA A 143 3.94 15.73 4.80
C ALA A 143 4.31 14.85 5.99
N GLY A 144 5.18 13.89 5.71
CA GLY A 144 5.87 13.00 6.62
C GLY A 144 7.37 13.25 6.68
N ASP A 145 8.01 12.71 7.72
CA ASP A 145 9.45 12.44 7.67
C ASP A 145 9.64 10.96 7.29
N ASP A 146 9.72 10.67 6.00
CA ASP A 146 9.75 9.29 5.48
C ASP A 146 11.14 8.70 5.35
N VAL A 147 11.17 7.36 5.32
CA VAL A 147 12.37 6.57 5.01
C VAL A 147 12.10 5.72 3.78
N LEU A 148 12.67 6.14 2.65
CA LEU A 148 12.58 5.43 1.37
C LEU A 148 13.89 4.69 1.07
N LEU A 149 13.80 3.40 0.75
CA LEU A 149 14.92 2.53 0.44
C LEU A 149 14.65 1.72 -0.84
N GLU A 150 15.18 2.20 -1.97
CA GLU A 150 15.08 1.53 -3.29
C GLU A 150 15.84 0.20 -3.40
N GLY A 151 16.67 -0.16 -2.41
CA GLY A 151 17.50 -1.36 -2.47
C GLY A 151 18.73 -1.29 -3.40
N PRO A 152 19.46 -2.41 -3.57
CA PRO A 152 20.78 -2.42 -4.18
C PRO A 152 20.76 -2.47 -5.72
N GLY A 153 21.16 -1.37 -6.37
CA GLY A 153 21.54 -1.36 -7.79
C GLY A 153 20.65 -0.54 -8.73
N GLU A 154 19.73 0.25 -8.20
CA GLU A 154 18.53 0.69 -8.93
C GLU A 154 18.43 2.23 -9.10
N PHE A 155 17.68 2.64 -10.15
CA PHE A 155 17.30 4.02 -10.47
C PHE A 155 15.77 4.19 -10.31
N GLY A 156 15.24 3.90 -9.12
CA GLY A 156 13.85 4.20 -8.79
C GLY A 156 13.59 5.70 -8.57
N ASP A 157 12.32 6.09 -8.58
CA ASP A 157 11.87 7.44 -8.26
C ASP A 157 11.35 7.47 -6.82
N ALA A 158 12.17 8.02 -5.91
CA ALA A 158 11.85 8.15 -4.50
C ALA A 158 11.47 9.59 -4.19
N THR A 159 10.23 9.83 -3.77
CA THR A 159 9.77 11.17 -3.35
C THR A 159 9.04 11.11 -2.02
N GLY A 160 9.38 12.03 -1.13
CA GLY A 160 8.60 12.36 0.07
C GLY A 160 8.65 13.86 0.29
#